data_AF-A0A523W0H8-F1
#
_entry.id   AF-A0A523W0H8-F1
#
_cell.length_a   1.000
_cell.length_b   1.000
_cell.length_c   1.000
_cell.angle_alpha   90.00
_cell.angle_beta   90.00
_cell.angle_gamma   90.00
#
_symmetry.space_group_name_H-M   'P 1'
#
loop_
_entity.id
_entity.type
_entity.pdbx_description
1 polymer ?
#
loop_
_entity_poly.entity_id
_entity_poly.type
_entity_poly.pdbx_seq_one_letter_code
_entity_poly.pdbx_strand_id
1 'polypeptide(L)'
;MDKGFTPKETRWVVGISRRKLDYWARSGLVVPSIKKAEGARTRRMYSTGDMARVIAVKKLRDQGVSLQRIRKAVDYLKVVSHSKRPLEDFKLRGEKGNIFIRTQDPKVWLDVFRRPGQLEWFLSPQGTSGRGGQRSGNSNRKDG
;
A
#
# COMPACT_ATOMS: atom_id res chain seq x y z
N MET A 1 16.20 5.21 21.55
CA MET A 1 16.35 4.37 20.35
C MET A 1 15.25 3.33 20.37
N ASP A 2 14.33 3.36 19.41
CA ASP A 2 13.33 2.29 19.30
C ASP A 2 14.04 0.97 19.01
N LYS A 3 13.79 -0.03 19.87
CA LYS A 3 14.36 -1.37 19.75
C LYS A 3 13.86 -2.01 18.45
N GLY A 4 14.78 -2.41 17.56
CA GLY A 4 14.44 -3.11 16.33
C GLY A 4 13.99 -4.55 16.56
N PHE A 5 13.20 -5.10 15.64
CA PHE A 5 12.70 -6.47 15.66
C PHE A 5 13.66 -7.43 14.96
N THR A 6 13.98 -8.55 15.59
CA THR A 6 14.72 -9.65 14.98
C THR A 6 13.84 -10.44 14.00
N PRO A 7 14.42 -11.26 13.10
CA PRO A 7 13.61 -12.13 12.23
C PRO A 7 12.75 -13.13 13.01
N LYS A 8 13.14 -13.50 14.24
CA LYS A 8 12.34 -14.38 15.10
C LYS A 8 11.10 -13.64 15.60
N GLU A 9 11.28 -12.45 16.16
CA GLU A 9 10.18 -11.59 16.64
C GLU A 9 9.25 -11.20 15.50
N THR A 10 9.78 -10.78 14.34
CA THR A 10 8.96 -10.43 13.17
C THR A 10 8.03 -11.56 12.75
N ARG A 11 8.54 -12.81 12.69
CA ARG A 11 7.70 -13.97 12.34
C ARG A 11 6.64 -14.25 13.38
N TRP A 12 6.98 -14.14 14.66
CA TRP A 12 6.08 -14.40 15.76
C TRP A 12 4.95 -13.36 15.81
N VAL A 13 5.30 -12.08 15.77
CA VAL A 13 4.34 -10.96 15.79
C VAL A 13 3.41 -11.00 14.57
N VAL A 14 3.95 -11.24 13.37
CA VAL A 14 3.17 -11.14 12.12
C VAL A 14 2.51 -12.47 11.72
N GLY A 15 2.92 -13.60 12.30
CA GLY A 15 2.39 -14.92 11.96
C GLY A 15 2.78 -15.38 10.55
N ILE A 16 4.07 -15.26 10.19
CA ILE A 16 4.59 -15.71 8.88
C ILE A 16 5.75 -16.70 9.02
N SER A 17 5.91 -17.58 8.03
CA SER A 17 7.01 -18.53 8.01
C SER A 17 8.36 -17.83 7.74
N ARG A 18 9.46 -18.49 8.14
CA ARG A 18 10.83 -18.03 7.84
C ARG A 18 11.05 -17.87 6.35
N ARG A 19 10.55 -18.82 5.55
CA ARG A 19 10.65 -18.79 4.08
C ARG A 19 9.93 -17.59 3.48
N LYS A 20 8.73 -17.23 3.97
CA LYS A 20 8.00 -16.03 3.51
C LYS A 20 8.81 -14.76 3.78
N LEU A 21 9.26 -14.57 5.03
CA LEU A 21 10.03 -13.39 5.40
C LEU A 21 11.34 -13.28 4.61
N ASP A 22 12.08 -14.39 4.47
CA ASP A 22 13.34 -14.40 3.72
C ASP A 22 13.12 -14.15 2.22
N TYR A 23 12.09 -14.75 1.62
CA TYR A 23 11.76 -14.51 0.22
C TYR A 23 11.38 -13.04 -0.04
N TRP A 24 10.58 -12.43 0.83
CA TRP A 24 10.22 -11.01 0.70
C TRP A 24 11.41 -10.07 0.87
N ALA A 25 12.35 -10.42 1.75
CA ALA A 25 13.60 -9.68 1.92
C ALA A 25 14.52 -9.80 0.70
N ARG A 26 14.73 -11.03 0.19
CA ARG A 26 15.54 -11.26 -1.02
C ARG A 26 14.94 -10.63 -2.26
N SER A 27 13.63 -10.55 -2.38
CA SER A 27 12.97 -9.88 -3.50
C SER A 27 12.88 -8.36 -3.36
N GLY A 28 13.47 -7.77 -2.32
CA GLY A 28 13.44 -6.32 -2.07
C GLY A 28 12.09 -5.74 -1.62
N LEU A 29 11.07 -6.59 -1.40
CA LEU A 29 9.73 -6.14 -1.02
C LEU A 29 9.67 -5.72 0.46
N VAL A 30 10.43 -6.40 1.31
CA VAL A 30 10.61 -6.05 2.72
C VAL A 30 12.10 -6.12 3.08
N VAL A 31 12.83 -5.03 2.85
CA VAL A 31 14.24 -4.91 3.24
C VAL A 31 14.34 -4.39 4.68
N PRO A 32 15.12 -5.05 5.57
CA PRO A 32 15.39 -4.52 6.90
C PRO A 32 16.07 -3.14 6.81
N SER A 33 15.55 -2.15 7.53
CA SER A 33 16.04 -0.77 7.48
C SER A 33 17.00 -0.40 8.62
N ILE A 34 17.03 -1.15 9.74
CA ILE A 34 17.91 -0.84 10.89
C ILE A 34 19.29 -1.45 10.70
N LYS A 35 19.35 -2.77 10.46
CA LYS A 35 20.60 -3.46 10.11
C LYS A 35 20.33 -4.41 8.97
N LYS A 36 20.94 -4.11 7.82
CA LYS A 36 21.06 -5.04 6.71
C LYS A 36 22.08 -6.12 7.11
N ALA A 37 21.93 -7.33 6.60
CA ALA A 37 22.94 -8.37 6.84
C ALA A 37 24.15 -8.05 5.94
N GLU A 38 25.22 -7.53 6.52
CA GLU A 38 26.49 -7.18 5.85
C GLU A 38 27.62 -8.18 6.14
N GLY A 39 27.32 -9.34 6.74
CA GLY A 39 28.30 -10.41 6.98
C GLY A 39 27.77 -11.56 7.85
N ALA A 40 28.60 -12.58 8.08
CA ALA A 40 28.25 -13.79 8.84
C ALA A 40 27.81 -13.53 10.31
N ARG A 41 28.07 -12.32 10.84
CA ARG A 41 27.76 -11.94 12.24
C ARG A 41 26.70 -10.84 12.40
N THR A 42 26.22 -10.20 11.34
CA THR A 42 25.22 -9.13 11.46
C THR A 42 23.79 -9.68 11.37
N ARG A 43 23.06 -9.60 12.48
CA ARG A 43 21.64 -9.99 12.54
C ARG A 43 20.80 -8.92 11.84
N ARG A 44 19.95 -9.33 10.88
CA ARG A 44 18.92 -8.45 10.29
C ARG A 44 18.08 -7.85 11.42
N MET A 45 17.90 -6.53 11.43
CA MET A 45 16.98 -5.86 12.36
C MET A 45 15.97 -5.02 11.57
N TYR A 46 14.70 -5.25 11.88
CA TYR A 46 13.55 -4.61 11.25
C TYR A 46 13.07 -3.45 12.11
N SER A 47 12.78 -2.30 11.49
CA SER A 47 12.12 -1.17 12.16
C SER A 47 10.61 -1.40 12.31
N THR A 48 9.94 -0.55 13.09
CA THR A 48 8.47 -0.48 13.12
C THR A 48 7.89 -0.26 11.72
N GLY A 49 8.53 0.57 10.89
CA GLY A 49 8.15 0.76 9.49
C GLY A 49 8.27 -0.52 8.66
N ASP A 50 9.35 -1.28 8.85
CA ASP A 50 9.49 -2.57 8.17
C ASP A 50 8.40 -3.55 8.61
N MET A 51 8.07 -3.58 9.91
CA MET A 51 6.98 -4.40 10.45
C MET A 51 5.65 -4.04 9.80
N ALA A 52 5.35 -2.74 9.62
CA ALA A 52 4.16 -2.29 8.89
C ALA A 52 4.15 -2.81 7.45
N ARG A 53 5.29 -2.79 6.74
CA ARG A 53 5.39 -3.38 5.39
C ARG A 53 5.13 -4.89 5.40
N VAL A 54 5.71 -5.65 6.34
CA VAL A 54 5.49 -7.10 6.46
C VAL A 54 4.00 -7.39 6.67
N ILE A 55 3.34 -6.63 7.55
CA ILE A 55 1.91 -6.76 7.84
C ILE A 55 1.08 -6.42 6.60
N ALA A 56 1.39 -5.35 5.88
CA ALA A 56 0.68 -4.95 4.66
C ALA A 56 0.79 -6.01 3.57
N VAL A 57 2.00 -6.54 3.31
CA VAL A 57 2.22 -7.62 2.35
C VAL A 57 1.45 -8.86 2.76
N LYS A 58 1.51 -9.28 4.04
CA LYS A 58 0.75 -10.42 4.53
C LYS A 58 -0.75 -10.23 4.29
N LYS A 59 -1.33 -9.10 4.69
CA LYS A 59 -2.76 -8.82 4.52
C LYS A 59 -3.20 -8.92 3.06
N LEU A 60 -2.45 -8.31 2.13
CA LEU A 60 -2.76 -8.39 0.70
C LEU A 60 -2.67 -9.83 0.17
N ARG A 61 -1.68 -10.60 0.65
CA ARG A 61 -1.53 -12.02 0.30
C ARG A 61 -2.67 -12.88 0.81
N ASP A 62 -3.11 -12.64 2.04
CA ASP A 62 -4.24 -13.34 2.64
C ASP A 62 -5.56 -12.98 1.92
N GLN A 63 -5.64 -11.79 1.31
CA GLN A 63 -6.74 -11.34 0.44
C GLN A 63 -6.63 -11.82 -1.02
N GLY A 64 -5.71 -12.76 -1.31
CA GLY A 64 -5.58 -13.39 -2.63
C GLY A 64 -4.80 -12.58 -3.67
N VAL A 65 -4.19 -11.45 -3.31
CA VAL A 65 -3.42 -10.63 -4.26
C VAL A 65 -2.06 -11.26 -4.54
N SER A 66 -1.65 -11.40 -5.80
CA SER A 66 -0.34 -11.97 -6.17
C SER A 66 0.85 -11.12 -5.69
N LEU A 67 1.99 -11.72 -5.32
CA LEU A 67 3.19 -10.95 -4.94
C LEU A 67 3.68 -10.05 -6.09
N GLN A 68 3.57 -10.53 -7.33
CA GLN A 68 3.90 -9.73 -8.51
C GLN A 68 3.01 -8.49 -8.62
N ARG A 69 1.70 -8.63 -8.34
CA ARG A 69 0.76 -7.51 -8.38
C ARG A 69 1.00 -6.53 -7.23
N ILE A 70 1.37 -7.01 -6.05
CA ILE A 70 1.83 -6.15 -4.94
C ILE A 70 3.06 -5.34 -5.37
N ARG A 71 4.08 -5.97 -5.98
CA ARG A 71 5.28 -5.25 -6.47
C ARG A 71 4.92 -4.17 -7.49
N LYS A 72 4.12 -4.52 -8.51
CA LYS A 72 3.64 -3.55 -9.50
C LYS A 72 2.91 -2.37 -8.87
N ALA A 73 2.09 -2.61 -7.84
CA ALA A 73 1.37 -1.54 -7.14
C ALA A 73 2.30 -0.66 -6.33
N VAL A 74 3.28 -1.24 -5.63
CA VAL A 74 4.28 -0.49 -4.89
C VAL A 74 5.07 0.42 -5.83
N ASP A 75 5.56 -0.11 -6.95
CA ASP A 75 6.36 0.67 -7.89
C ASP A 75 5.53 1.77 -8.55
N TYR A 76 4.28 1.48 -8.92
CA TYR A 76 3.36 2.48 -9.44
C TYR A 76 3.07 3.59 -8.41
N LEU A 77 2.78 3.24 -7.15
CA LEU A 77 2.53 4.22 -6.09
C LEU A 77 3.75 5.11 -5.81
N LYS A 78 4.98 4.58 -5.88
CA LYS A 78 6.20 5.41 -5.77
C LYS A 78 6.24 6.50 -6.85
N VAL A 79 5.86 6.15 -8.08
CA VAL A 79 5.89 7.08 -9.22
C VAL A 79 4.82 8.16 -9.06
N VAL A 80 3.57 7.79 -8.84
CA VAL A 80 2.43 8.74 -8.90
C VAL A 80 2.22 9.56 -7.64
N SER A 81 2.78 9.13 -6.50
CA SER A 81 2.64 9.86 -5.23
C SER A 81 3.95 10.41 -4.68
N HIS A 82 5.08 10.11 -5.33
CA HIS A 82 6.43 10.38 -4.83
C HIS A 82 6.75 9.77 -3.45
N SER A 83 5.90 8.86 -2.95
CA SER A 83 6.14 8.13 -1.71
C SER A 83 7.37 7.22 -1.84
N LYS A 84 8.28 7.31 -0.86
CA LYS A 84 9.40 6.36 -0.74
C LYS A 84 8.98 5.04 -0.09
N ARG A 85 7.82 5.01 0.59
CA ARG A 85 7.36 3.88 1.42
C ARG A 85 5.87 3.60 1.24
N PRO A 86 5.38 3.22 0.03
CA PRO A 86 3.94 3.13 -0.21
C PRO A 86 3.18 2.14 0.69
N LEU A 87 3.84 1.07 1.15
CA LEU A 87 3.23 0.08 2.05
C LEU A 87 3.08 0.60 3.49
N GLU A 88 3.77 1.68 3.85
CA GLU A 88 3.60 2.41 5.12
C GLU A 88 2.62 3.57 4.95
N ASP A 89 2.73 4.30 3.84
CA ASP A 89 2.04 5.58 3.63
C ASP A 89 0.57 5.41 3.21
N PHE A 90 0.22 4.29 2.56
CA PHE A 90 -1.14 4.03 2.05
C PHE A 90 -1.84 2.90 2.80
N LYS A 91 -3.13 3.11 3.10
CA LYS A 91 -4.01 2.02 3.54
C LYS A 91 -4.49 1.24 2.31
N LEU A 92 -3.98 0.03 2.18
CA LEU A 92 -4.26 -0.86 1.05
C LEU A 92 -5.30 -1.93 1.41
N ARG A 93 -6.12 -2.31 0.42
CA ARG A 93 -7.05 -3.44 0.49
C ARG A 93 -6.93 -4.29 -0.77
N GLY A 94 -6.84 -5.61 -0.60
CA GLY A 94 -6.95 -6.59 -1.66
C GLY A 94 -8.38 -7.10 -1.81
N GLU A 95 -8.85 -7.24 -3.06
CA GLU A 95 -10.14 -7.87 -3.36
C GLU A 95 -10.14 -8.45 -4.77
N LYS A 96 -10.51 -9.74 -4.92
CA LYS A 96 -10.53 -10.46 -6.20
C LYS A 96 -9.24 -10.28 -7.02
N GLY A 97 -8.09 -10.26 -6.32
CA GLY A 97 -6.77 -10.03 -6.93
C GLY A 97 -6.43 -8.57 -7.23
N ASN A 98 -7.35 -7.61 -7.10
CA ASN A 98 -7.08 -6.18 -7.26
C ASN A 98 -6.57 -5.56 -5.96
N ILE A 99 -5.92 -4.39 -6.07
CA ILE A 99 -5.42 -3.61 -4.93
C ILE A 99 -6.09 -2.25 -5.00
N PHE A 100 -6.62 -1.81 -3.86
CA PHE A 100 -7.26 -0.51 -3.69
C PHE A 100 -6.55 0.30 -2.64
N ILE A 101 -6.48 1.63 -2.84
CA ILE A 101 -6.05 2.59 -1.82
C ILE A 101 -7.29 3.26 -1.21
N ARG A 102 -7.23 3.52 0.10
CA ARG A 102 -8.24 4.37 0.75
C ARG A 102 -7.96 5.84 0.45
N THR A 103 -8.98 6.61 0.10
CA THR A 103 -8.86 8.07 -0.09
C THR A 103 -9.11 8.84 1.22
N GLN A 104 -9.14 10.16 1.15
CA GLN A 104 -9.56 11.02 2.27
C GLN A 104 -11.02 10.80 2.65
N ASP A 105 -11.89 10.49 1.69
CA ASP A 105 -13.24 10.01 1.97
C ASP A 105 -13.16 8.51 2.32
N PRO A 106 -13.42 8.11 3.57
CA PRO A 106 -13.28 6.71 4.00
C PRO A 106 -14.25 5.76 3.30
N LYS A 107 -15.31 6.26 2.66
CA LYS A 107 -16.25 5.47 1.87
C LYS A 107 -15.74 5.18 0.46
N VAL A 108 -14.72 5.88 -0.01
CA VAL A 108 -14.17 5.76 -1.37
C VAL A 108 -12.87 4.96 -1.35
N TRP A 109 -12.84 3.91 -2.17
CA TRP A 109 -11.67 3.09 -2.45
C TRP A 109 -11.33 3.20 -3.93
N LEU A 110 -10.08 3.54 -4.25
CA LEU A 110 -9.60 3.67 -5.62
C LEU A 110 -8.75 2.46 -6.00
N ASP A 111 -9.08 1.82 -7.11
CA ASP A 111 -8.26 0.75 -7.69
C ASP A 111 -6.93 1.33 -8.17
N VAL A 112 -5.83 0.74 -7.70
CA VAL A 112 -4.46 1.19 -7.98
C VAL A 112 -4.15 1.18 -9.48
N PHE A 113 -4.74 0.29 -10.28
CA PHE A 113 -4.38 0.13 -11.70
C PHE A 113 -5.42 0.62 -12.70
N ARG A 114 -6.64 0.98 -12.27
CA ARG A 114 -7.76 1.06 -13.21
C ARG A 114 -7.69 2.28 -14.14
N ARG A 115 -7.13 3.43 -13.71
CA ARG A 115 -6.92 4.63 -14.55
C ARG A 115 -5.77 5.51 -14.04
N PRO A 116 -4.59 5.51 -14.68
CA PRO A 116 -3.41 6.24 -14.19
C PRO A 116 -3.66 7.73 -13.90
N GLY A 117 -4.34 8.44 -14.80
CA GLY A 117 -4.62 9.88 -14.61
C GLY A 117 -5.66 10.22 -13.54
N GLN A 118 -6.52 9.26 -13.16
CA GLN A 118 -7.52 9.51 -12.12
C GLN A 118 -6.91 9.42 -10.71
N LEU A 119 -5.91 8.55 -10.51
CA LEU A 119 -5.21 8.45 -9.23
C LEU A 119 -4.34 9.69 -8.97
N GLU A 120 -3.62 10.17 -9.98
CA GLU A 120 -2.86 11.42 -9.91
C GLU A 120 -3.77 12.61 -9.57
N TRP A 121 -4.94 12.70 -10.20
CA TRP A 121 -5.94 13.72 -9.88
C TRP A 121 -6.40 13.65 -8.41
N PHE A 122 -6.73 12.46 -7.90
CA PHE A 122 -7.20 12.28 -6.51
C PHE A 122 -6.10 12.48 -5.46
N LEU A 123 -4.84 12.22 -5.79
CA LEU A 123 -3.70 12.40 -4.87
C LEU A 123 -3.15 13.84 -4.92
N SER A 124 -3.57 14.65 -5.90
CA SER A 124 -3.21 16.06 -5.99
C SER A 124 -4.02 16.90 -4.99
N PRO A 125 -3.44 17.95 -4.38
CA PRO A 125 -4.13 18.87 -3.48
C PRO A 125 -5.40 19.52 -4.09
N GLN A 126 -5.48 19.59 -5.41
CA GLN A 126 -6.58 20.20 -6.17
C GLN A 126 -7.74 19.24 -6.48
N GLY A 127 -7.58 17.93 -6.27
CA GLY A 127 -8.58 16.91 -6.62
C GLY A 127 -9.66 16.68 -5.56
N THR A 128 -9.53 17.28 -4.38
CA THR A 128 -10.45 17.08 -3.25
C THR A 128 -11.59 18.10 -3.21
N SER A 129 -11.50 19.17 -4.02
CA SER A 129 -12.53 20.19 -4.14
C SER A 129 -13.43 19.92 -5.35
N GLY A 130 -14.58 19.27 -5.14
CA GLY A 130 -15.69 19.37 -6.10
C GLY A 130 -16.56 18.14 -6.24
N ARG A 131 -17.50 17.95 -5.31
CA ARG A 131 -18.86 17.46 -5.59
C ARG A 131 -19.79 17.66 -4.39
N GLY A 132 -20.15 18.92 -4.16
CA GLY A 132 -21.47 19.26 -3.61
C GLY A 132 -22.49 19.14 -4.76
N GLY A 133 -23.14 17.99 -4.88
CA GLY A 133 -24.21 17.81 -5.86
C GLY A 133 -25.47 18.52 -5.38
N GLN A 134 -25.73 19.72 -5.89
CA GLN A 134 -27.10 20.24 -5.97
C GLN A 134 -27.78 19.61 -7.18
N ARG A 135 -28.57 18.58 -6.90
CA ARG A 135 -29.75 18.25 -7.71
C ARG A 135 -30.88 19.15 -7.21
N SER A 136 -31.27 20.12 -8.02
CA SER A 136 -32.63 20.66 -8.09
C SER A 136 -33.02 20.55 -9.57
N GLY A 137 -34.03 19.76 -9.92
CA GLY A 137 -35.40 20.26 -9.99
C GLY A 137 -35.57 21.07 -11.29
N ASN A 138 -35.75 20.41 -12.43
CA ASN A 138 -37.04 20.30 -13.12
C ASN A 138 -37.58 21.65 -13.66
N SER A 139 -37.66 21.79 -14.98
CA SER A 139 -38.92 22.05 -15.71
C SER A 139 -38.67 22.35 -17.19
N ASN A 140 -39.28 21.52 -18.03
CA ASN A 140 -39.93 21.83 -19.32
C ASN A 140 -39.80 23.26 -19.88
N ARG A 141 -39.48 23.34 -21.18
CA ARG A 141 -40.37 23.91 -22.22
C ARG A 141 -39.78 23.59 -23.61
N LYS A 142 -40.43 22.65 -24.30
CA LYS A 142 -40.69 22.77 -25.74
C LYS A 142 -41.68 23.91 -25.92
N ASP A 143 -41.59 24.60 -27.05
CA ASP A 143 -42.58 25.42 -27.79
C ASP A 143 -41.70 26.40 -28.60
N GLY A 144 -41.78 26.56 -29.92
CA GLY A 144 -42.62 26.08 -31.01
C GLY A 144 -42.02 26.68 -32.29
#